data_AF-A0AAP2DK00-F1
#
_entry.id   AF-A0AAP2DK00-F1
#
_cell.length_a   1.000
_cell.length_b   1.000
_cell.length_c   1.000
_cell.angle_alpha   90.00
_cell.angle_beta   90.00
_cell.angle_gamma   90.00
#
_symmetry.space_group_name_H-M   'P 1'
#
loop_
_entity.id
_entity.type
_entity.pdbx_description
1 polymer ?
#
loop_
_entity_poly.entity_id
_entity_poly.type
_entity_poly.pdbx_seq_one_letter_code
_entity_poly.pdbx_strand_id
1 'polypeptide(L)'
;MKRLKIFLPVMFVFAVTMSQAQTASQSFNDEDLKKYAITMDSVKGMQATLQDIIAEMVQKNTVMSVARYNELFKIANDQAKLTEAKATPEEIKFVNDVAAKRKEETTRINNTYQALAKEYVGLKAFNAIKKSLASDETVKAKYDAMSKELESKGGE
;
A
#
# COMPACT_ATOMS: atom_id res chain seq x y z
N MET A 1 32.88 -12.72 71.26
CA MET A 1 32.38 -11.41 70.79
C MET A 1 31.92 -11.54 69.34
N LYS A 2 30.73 -11.03 69.05
CA LYS A 2 30.13 -10.86 67.71
C LYS A 2 31.10 -10.15 66.75
N ARG A 3 31.14 -10.53 65.45
CA ARG A 3 30.85 -9.76 64.19
C ARG A 3 30.90 -10.76 63.02
N LEU A 4 29.81 -11.34 62.57
CA LEU A 4 28.84 -10.86 61.55
C LEU A 4 29.47 -10.42 60.21
N LYS A 5 29.31 -11.33 59.23
CA LYS A 5 29.20 -11.26 57.75
C LYS A 5 29.14 -9.86 57.13
N ILE A 6 29.73 -9.69 55.94
CA ILE A 6 29.08 -9.12 54.74
C ILE A 6 29.89 -9.49 53.48
N PHE A 7 29.20 -10.17 52.57
CA PHE A 7 29.49 -10.35 51.15
C PHE A 7 29.48 -8.98 50.46
N LEU A 8 30.48 -8.68 49.61
CA LEU A 8 30.37 -7.56 48.67
C LEU A 8 30.43 -8.10 47.24
N PRO A 9 29.30 -8.11 46.50
CA PRO A 9 29.32 -8.41 45.08
C PRO A 9 29.81 -7.18 44.32
N VAL A 10 30.85 -7.34 43.51
CA VAL A 10 31.26 -6.34 42.51
C VAL A 10 30.18 -6.32 41.44
N MET A 11 29.25 -5.38 41.58
CA MET A 11 28.19 -5.09 40.62
C MET A 11 28.82 -4.37 39.42
N PHE A 12 29.04 -5.10 38.33
CA PHE A 12 29.42 -4.53 37.04
C PHE A 12 28.20 -3.80 36.49
N VAL A 13 28.13 -2.48 36.67
CA VAL A 13 27.10 -1.63 36.08
C VAL A 13 27.40 -1.56 34.58
N PHE A 14 26.66 -2.35 33.80
CA PHE A 14 26.53 -2.14 32.36
C PHE A 14 25.75 -0.83 32.18
N ALA A 15 26.46 0.29 32.08
CA ALA A 15 25.89 1.53 31.60
C ALA A 15 25.58 1.33 30.11
N VAL A 16 24.39 0.80 29.82
CA VAL A 16 23.79 0.95 28.50
C VAL A 16 23.47 2.44 28.40
N THR A 17 24.42 3.21 27.88
CA THR A 17 24.11 4.50 27.31
C THR A 17 23.13 4.22 26.19
N MET A 18 21.83 4.44 26.45
CA MET A 18 20.90 4.71 25.38
C MET A 18 21.45 5.96 24.69
N SER A 19 22.23 5.74 23.63
CA SER A 19 22.41 6.74 22.59
C SER A 19 21.01 7.06 22.12
N GLN A 20 20.44 8.13 22.64
CA GLN A 20 19.39 8.84 21.94
C GLN A 20 20.05 9.29 20.64
N ALA A 21 19.86 8.49 19.59
CA ALA A 21 20.15 8.94 18.24
C ALA A 21 19.47 10.30 18.12
N GLN A 22 20.27 11.36 17.97
CA GLN A 22 19.75 12.64 17.54
C GLN A 22 19.10 12.39 16.19
N THR A 23 17.80 12.08 16.21
CA THR A 23 16.95 12.05 15.03
C THR A 23 17.09 13.41 14.40
N ALA A 24 17.75 13.45 13.24
CA ALA A 24 17.64 14.54 12.30
C ALA A 24 16.18 14.98 12.30
N SER A 25 15.92 16.24 12.67
CA SER A 25 14.58 16.77 12.95
C SER A 25 13.59 16.23 11.93
N GLN A 26 12.81 15.23 12.35
CA GLN A 26 11.95 14.47 11.46
C GLN A 26 10.95 15.46 10.89
N SER A 27 10.91 15.63 9.57
CA SER A 27 10.13 16.74 8.96
C SER A 27 8.63 16.46 8.91
N PHE A 28 8.16 15.55 9.75
CA PHE A 28 6.79 15.11 9.92
C PHE A 28 6.62 14.60 11.36
N ASN A 29 5.40 14.66 11.88
CA ASN A 29 5.05 14.18 13.22
C ASN A 29 4.16 12.91 13.15
N ASP A 30 3.75 12.39 14.31
CA ASP A 30 2.92 11.19 14.39
C ASP A 30 1.51 11.40 13.77
N GLU A 31 0.97 12.62 13.80
CA GLU A 31 -0.31 12.95 13.13
C GLU A 31 -0.17 12.92 11.61
N ASP A 32 0.96 13.39 11.07
CA ASP A 32 1.26 13.27 9.63
C ASP A 32 1.40 11.81 9.21
N LEU A 33 2.04 10.98 10.05
CA LEU A 33 2.17 9.54 9.83
C LEU A 33 0.81 8.84 9.85
N LYS A 34 -0.09 9.23 10.75
CA LYS A 34 -1.46 8.74 10.80
C LYS A 34 -2.26 9.13 9.56
N LYS A 35 -2.18 10.40 9.13
CA LYS A 35 -2.83 10.87 7.89
C LYS A 35 -2.30 10.13 6.67
N TYR A 36 -1.01 9.85 6.63
CA TYR A 36 -0.40 9.01 5.61
C TYR A 36 -0.99 7.59 5.63
N ALA A 37 -1.10 6.95 6.80
CA ALA A 37 -1.71 5.63 6.93
C ALA A 37 -3.17 5.59 6.44
N ILE A 38 -3.98 6.59 6.82
CA ILE A 38 -5.37 6.75 6.34
C ILE A 38 -5.42 6.92 4.83
N THR A 39 -4.51 7.74 4.27
CA THR A 39 -4.42 7.95 2.81
C THR A 39 -4.14 6.63 2.08
N MET A 40 -3.19 5.84 2.58
CA MET A 40 -2.83 4.57 1.97
C MET A 40 -3.94 3.52 2.09
N ASP A 41 -4.64 3.48 3.23
CA ASP A 41 -5.80 2.60 3.44
C ASP A 41 -6.95 2.95 2.48
N SER A 42 -7.27 4.24 2.32
CA SER A 42 -8.27 4.69 1.35
C SER A 42 -7.93 4.27 -0.08
N VAL A 43 -6.68 4.46 -0.50
CA VAL A 43 -6.21 4.07 -1.84
C VAL A 43 -6.26 2.55 -2.02
N LYS A 44 -5.91 1.78 -0.99
CA LYS A 44 -6.06 0.31 -0.99
C LYS A 44 -7.52 -0.10 -1.17
N GLY A 45 -8.45 0.54 -0.47
CA GLY A 45 -9.88 0.34 -0.64
C GLY A 45 -10.35 0.61 -2.08
N MET A 46 -9.93 1.72 -2.68
CA MET A 46 -10.26 2.02 -4.08
C MET A 46 -9.67 1.00 -5.06
N GLN A 47 -8.46 0.50 -4.80
CA GLN A 47 -7.84 -0.56 -5.61
C GLN A 47 -8.61 -1.89 -5.50
N ALA A 48 -9.08 -2.25 -4.31
CA ALA A 48 -9.93 -3.43 -4.12
C ALA A 48 -11.25 -3.28 -4.89
N THR A 49 -11.92 -2.13 -4.79
CA THR A 49 -13.14 -1.86 -5.58
C THR A 49 -12.89 -1.95 -7.09
N LEU A 50 -11.75 -1.45 -7.58
CA LEU A 50 -11.37 -1.63 -8.99
C LEU A 50 -11.20 -3.10 -9.36
N GLN A 51 -10.58 -3.91 -8.51
CA GLN A 51 -10.46 -5.35 -8.74
C GLN A 51 -11.84 -6.01 -8.84
N ASP A 52 -12.76 -5.65 -7.95
CA ASP A 52 -14.13 -6.17 -7.94
C ASP A 52 -14.91 -5.76 -9.21
N ILE A 53 -14.82 -4.50 -9.61
CA ILE A 53 -15.45 -4.00 -10.86
C ILE A 53 -14.96 -4.81 -12.07
N ILE A 54 -13.65 -5.04 -12.18
CA ILE A 54 -13.08 -5.77 -13.31
C ILE A 54 -13.46 -7.26 -13.24
N ALA A 55 -13.42 -7.87 -12.06
CA ALA A 55 -13.84 -9.24 -11.86
C ALA A 55 -15.31 -9.43 -12.25
N GLU A 56 -16.18 -8.50 -11.84
CA GLU A 56 -17.59 -8.50 -12.17
C GLU A 56 -17.82 -8.36 -13.68
N MET A 57 -17.15 -7.40 -14.33
CA MET A 57 -17.21 -7.25 -15.80
C MET A 57 -16.84 -8.54 -16.51
N VAL A 58 -15.75 -9.18 -16.12
CA VAL A 58 -15.25 -10.42 -16.74
C VAL A 58 -16.13 -11.63 -16.40
N GLN A 59 -16.71 -11.72 -15.21
CA GLN A 59 -17.55 -12.86 -14.83
C GLN A 59 -18.97 -12.79 -15.42
N LYS A 60 -19.55 -11.58 -15.52
CA LYS A 60 -20.94 -11.40 -15.95
C LYS A 60 -21.09 -11.18 -17.47
N ASN A 61 -20.00 -11.06 -18.21
CA ASN A 61 -20.06 -10.92 -19.66
C ASN A 61 -20.61 -12.18 -20.36
N THR A 62 -21.22 -12.00 -21.52
CA THR A 62 -21.76 -13.10 -22.35
C THR A 62 -20.93 -13.34 -23.62
N VAL A 63 -19.85 -12.60 -23.81
CA VAL A 63 -19.01 -12.63 -25.02
C VAL A 63 -18.04 -13.81 -24.98
N MET A 64 -17.42 -14.07 -23.83
CA MET A 64 -16.40 -15.11 -23.68
C MET A 64 -16.29 -15.62 -22.25
N SER A 65 -15.66 -16.77 -22.08
CA SER A 65 -15.32 -17.29 -20.75
C SER A 65 -14.22 -16.46 -20.08
N VAL A 66 -14.13 -16.54 -18.75
CA VAL A 66 -13.05 -15.91 -17.96
C VAL A 66 -11.66 -16.40 -18.43
N ALA A 67 -11.54 -17.69 -18.76
CA ALA A 67 -10.29 -18.27 -19.27
C ALA A 67 -9.89 -17.63 -20.60
N ARG A 68 -10.86 -17.50 -21.53
CA ARG A 68 -10.64 -16.86 -22.83
C ARG A 68 -10.27 -15.39 -22.71
N TYR A 69 -10.92 -14.66 -21.81
CA TYR A 69 -10.52 -13.28 -21.47
C TYR A 69 -9.07 -13.22 -21.01
N ASN A 70 -8.65 -14.10 -20.09
CA ASN A 70 -7.29 -14.11 -19.55
C ASN A 70 -6.23 -14.45 -20.61
N GLU A 71 -6.58 -15.24 -21.63
CA GLU A 71 -5.72 -15.49 -22.79
C GLU A 71 -5.57 -14.23 -23.63
N LEU A 72 -6.69 -13.63 -24.05
CA LEU A 72 -6.70 -12.48 -24.95
C LEU A 72 -6.15 -11.22 -24.31
N PHE A 73 -6.42 -11.00 -23.01
CA PHE A 73 -5.94 -9.84 -22.26
C PHE A 73 -4.40 -9.73 -22.28
N LYS A 74 -3.68 -10.85 -22.26
CA LYS A 74 -2.20 -10.88 -22.28
C LYS A 74 -1.62 -10.43 -23.61
N ILE A 75 -2.39 -10.54 -24.68
CA ILE A 75 -1.98 -10.23 -26.06
C ILE A 75 -2.79 -9.08 -26.66
N ALA A 76 -3.58 -8.36 -25.84
CA ALA A 76 -4.53 -7.35 -26.31
C ALA A 76 -3.91 -6.21 -27.13
N ASN A 77 -2.62 -5.94 -26.93
CA ASN A 77 -1.88 -4.90 -27.65
C ASN A 77 -1.14 -5.42 -28.88
N ASP A 78 -1.28 -6.69 -29.23
CA ASP A 78 -0.56 -7.37 -30.30
C ASP A 78 -1.54 -7.94 -31.33
N GLN A 79 -1.84 -7.15 -32.36
CA GLN A 79 -2.84 -7.50 -33.37
C GLN A 79 -2.49 -8.79 -34.14
N ALA A 80 -1.19 -9.08 -34.34
CA ALA A 80 -0.75 -10.31 -34.98
C ALA A 80 -1.13 -11.51 -34.11
N LYS A 81 -0.82 -11.46 -32.81
CA LYS A 81 -1.20 -12.52 -31.87
C LYS A 81 -2.71 -12.66 -31.68
N LEU A 82 -3.47 -11.55 -31.68
CA LEU A 82 -4.93 -11.61 -31.63
C LEU A 82 -5.50 -12.33 -32.86
N THR A 83 -4.91 -12.10 -34.03
CA THR A 83 -5.28 -12.77 -35.28
C THR A 83 -4.93 -14.26 -35.24
N GLU A 84 -3.72 -14.61 -34.78
CA GLU A 84 -3.29 -16.00 -34.58
C GLU A 84 -4.18 -16.75 -33.57
N ALA A 85 -4.60 -16.06 -32.50
CA ALA A 85 -5.52 -16.56 -31.49
C ALA A 85 -6.99 -16.62 -31.97
N LYS A 86 -7.25 -16.25 -33.23
CA LYS A 86 -8.58 -16.17 -33.86
C LYS A 86 -9.59 -15.39 -33.01
N ALA A 87 -9.14 -14.29 -32.42
CA ALA A 87 -10.00 -13.44 -31.61
C ALA A 87 -11.11 -12.82 -32.46
N THR A 88 -12.37 -12.91 -32.03
CA THR A 88 -13.48 -12.28 -32.77
C THR A 88 -13.51 -10.76 -32.54
N PRO A 89 -14.18 -9.99 -33.42
CA PRO A 89 -14.36 -8.55 -33.21
C PRO A 89 -15.02 -8.21 -31.87
N GLU A 90 -15.99 -9.01 -31.44
CA GLU A 90 -16.71 -8.86 -30.17
C GLU A 90 -15.76 -9.15 -28.99
N GLU A 91 -14.94 -10.19 -29.11
CA GLU A 91 -13.94 -10.53 -28.08
C GLU A 91 -12.92 -9.40 -27.91
N ILE A 92 -12.37 -8.90 -29.02
CA ILE A 92 -11.41 -7.79 -29.04
C ILE A 92 -12.05 -6.53 -28.44
N LYS A 93 -13.29 -6.22 -28.84
CA LYS A 93 -14.03 -5.08 -28.29
C LYS A 93 -14.20 -5.21 -26.78
N PHE A 94 -14.62 -6.37 -26.27
CA PHE A 94 -14.81 -6.59 -24.85
C PHE A 94 -13.50 -6.44 -24.06
N VAL A 95 -12.39 -7.01 -24.55
CA VAL A 95 -11.07 -6.85 -23.92
C VAL A 95 -10.65 -5.39 -23.85
N ASN A 96 -10.89 -4.63 -24.93
CA ASN A 96 -10.60 -3.21 -24.98
C ASN A 96 -11.48 -2.39 -24.04
N ASP A 97 -12.77 -2.71 -23.92
CA ASP A 97 -13.69 -2.04 -22.99
C ASP A 97 -13.25 -2.26 -21.53
N VAL A 98 -12.86 -3.48 -21.16
CA VAL A 98 -12.30 -3.77 -19.82
C VAL A 98 -10.98 -3.03 -19.58
N ALA A 99 -10.09 -2.98 -20.59
CA ALA A 99 -8.84 -2.23 -20.49
C ALA A 99 -9.07 -0.72 -20.34
N ALA A 100 -10.04 -0.16 -21.08
CA ALA A 100 -10.44 1.23 -20.98
C ALA A 100 -10.99 1.55 -19.59
N LYS A 101 -11.88 0.69 -19.06
CA LYS A 101 -12.40 0.84 -17.70
C LYS A 101 -11.29 0.80 -16.65
N ARG A 102 -10.38 -0.18 -16.75
CA ARG A 102 -9.22 -0.26 -15.85
C ARG A 102 -8.39 1.01 -15.89
N LYS A 103 -8.14 1.58 -17.08
CA LYS A 103 -7.37 2.81 -17.27
C LYS A 103 -8.07 4.03 -16.66
N GLU A 104 -9.37 4.17 -16.90
CA GLU A 104 -10.21 5.23 -16.32
C GLU A 104 -10.12 5.22 -14.79
N GLU A 105 -10.39 4.07 -14.19
CA GLU A 105 -10.42 3.89 -12.74
C GLU A 105 -9.03 4.07 -12.11
N THR A 106 -7.98 3.55 -12.76
CA THR A 106 -6.59 3.77 -12.33
C THR A 106 -6.23 5.25 -12.35
N THR A 107 -6.68 5.99 -13.36
CA THR A 107 -6.48 7.44 -13.45
C THR A 107 -7.18 8.15 -12.30
N ARG A 108 -8.43 7.77 -12.00
CA ARG A 108 -9.17 8.32 -10.86
C ARG A 108 -8.46 8.05 -9.53
N ILE A 109 -8.02 6.82 -9.30
CA ILE A 109 -7.27 6.44 -8.08
C ILE A 109 -6.00 7.26 -7.95
N ASN A 110 -5.22 7.41 -9.04
CA ASN A 110 -4.00 8.19 -9.03
C ASN A 110 -4.26 9.67 -8.73
N ASN A 111 -5.32 10.26 -9.28
CA ASN A 111 -5.70 11.63 -8.99
C ASN A 111 -6.10 11.80 -7.53
N THR A 112 -6.89 10.87 -6.97
CA THR A 112 -7.26 10.88 -5.54
C THR A 112 -6.04 10.72 -4.65
N TYR A 113 -5.13 9.80 -4.97
CA TYR A 113 -3.87 9.62 -4.24
C TYR A 113 -3.03 10.91 -4.24
N GLN A 114 -2.89 11.56 -5.39
CA GLN A 114 -2.14 12.82 -5.49
C GLN A 114 -2.82 13.96 -4.71
N ALA A 115 -4.15 14.05 -4.77
CA ALA A 115 -4.92 15.02 -4.01
C ALA A 115 -4.76 14.80 -2.50
N LEU A 116 -4.95 13.57 -2.00
CA LEU A 116 -4.76 13.25 -0.58
C LEU A 116 -3.32 13.51 -0.10
N ALA A 117 -2.32 13.13 -0.91
CA ALA A 117 -0.92 13.41 -0.59
C ALA A 117 -0.65 14.92 -0.47
N LYS A 118 -1.27 15.75 -1.32
CA LYS A 118 -1.07 17.20 -1.34
C LYS A 118 -1.90 17.94 -0.29
N GLU A 119 -3.18 17.62 -0.18
CA GLU A 119 -4.18 18.42 0.52
C GLU A 119 -4.47 17.90 1.93
N TYR A 120 -4.36 16.58 2.14
CA TYR A 120 -4.65 15.97 3.43
C TYR A 120 -3.38 15.75 4.26
N VAL A 121 -2.34 15.15 3.67
CA VAL A 121 -1.05 14.91 4.35
C VAL A 121 -0.12 16.11 4.23
N GLY A 122 -0.06 16.72 3.04
CA GLY A 122 0.94 17.72 2.69
C GLY A 122 2.19 17.10 2.05
N LEU A 123 2.58 17.59 0.87
CA LEU A 123 3.61 16.97 0.03
C LEU A 123 4.97 16.78 0.74
N LYS A 124 5.38 17.73 1.59
CA LYS A 124 6.64 17.65 2.32
C LYS A 124 6.63 16.48 3.31
N ALA A 125 5.59 16.39 4.14
CA ALA A 125 5.43 15.32 5.10
C ALA A 125 5.25 13.97 4.39
N PHE A 126 4.40 13.91 3.36
CA PHE A 126 4.18 12.72 2.56
C PHE A 126 5.48 12.12 2.01
N ASN A 127 6.32 12.94 1.35
CA ASN A 127 7.57 12.47 0.78
C ASN A 127 8.60 12.08 1.84
N ALA A 128 8.64 12.80 2.97
CA ALA A 128 9.51 12.47 4.08
C ALA A 128 9.13 11.14 4.75
N ILE A 129 7.83 10.90 4.96
CA ILE A 129 7.29 9.63 5.47
C ILE A 129 7.61 8.51 4.50
N LYS A 130 7.28 8.66 3.21
CA LYS A 130 7.56 7.66 2.17
C LYS A 130 9.03 7.26 2.14
N LYS A 131 9.94 8.24 2.25
CA LYS A 131 11.39 7.98 2.33
C LYS A 131 11.75 7.25 3.62
N SER A 132 11.22 7.69 4.76
CA SER A 132 11.54 7.12 6.06
C SER A 132 11.04 5.68 6.20
N LEU A 133 9.88 5.34 5.65
CA LEU A 133 9.36 3.97 5.62
C LEU A 133 10.30 2.98 4.90
N ALA A 134 11.16 3.46 4.00
CA ALA A 134 12.12 2.62 3.29
C ALA A 134 13.45 2.44 4.06
N SER A 135 13.73 3.25 5.08
CA SER A 135 15.06 3.30 5.72
C SER A 135 15.05 3.32 7.25
N ASP A 136 13.91 3.57 7.88
CA ASP A 136 13.76 3.71 9.33
C ASP A 136 12.76 2.66 9.85
N GLU A 137 13.31 1.66 10.53
CA GLU A 137 12.54 0.55 11.11
C GLU A 137 11.57 1.00 12.21
N THR A 138 11.89 2.07 12.95
CA THR A 138 11.02 2.59 14.00
C THR A 138 9.80 3.26 13.40
N VAL A 139 9.99 4.08 12.36
CA VAL A 139 8.88 4.69 11.61
C VAL A 139 8.03 3.62 10.94
N LYS A 140 8.66 2.58 10.37
CA LYS A 140 7.97 1.44 9.78
C LYS A 140 7.11 0.70 10.81
N ALA A 141 7.65 0.37 11.99
CA ALA A 141 6.90 -0.31 13.03
C ALA A 141 5.69 0.51 13.51
N LYS A 142 5.84 1.84 13.66
CA LYS A 142 4.72 2.73 13.98
C LYS A 142 3.64 2.73 12.91
N TYR A 143 4.04 2.86 11.64
CA TYR A 143 3.12 2.80 10.51
C TYR A 143 2.36 1.48 10.46
N ASP A 144 3.08 0.35 10.56
CA ASP A 144 2.48 -0.99 10.51
C ASP A 144 1.45 -1.18 11.64
N ALA A 145 1.72 -0.66 12.85
CA ALA A 145 0.76 -0.68 13.95
C ALA A 145 -0.49 0.18 13.66
N MET A 146 -0.32 1.40 13.14
CA MET A 146 -1.44 2.27 12.76
C MET A 146 -2.29 1.66 11.65
N SER A 147 -1.66 1.10 10.61
CA SER A 147 -2.36 0.45 9.50
C SER A 147 -3.18 -0.74 9.98
N LYS A 148 -2.65 -1.57 10.89
CA LYS A 148 -3.39 -2.68 11.47
C LYS A 148 -4.60 -2.22 12.28
N GLU A 149 -4.48 -1.13 13.03
CA GLU A 149 -5.60 -0.54 13.76
C GLU A 149 -6.71 -0.06 12.81
N LEU A 150 -6.33 0.61 11.72
CA LEU A 150 -7.29 1.07 10.70
C LEU A 150 -8.02 -0.10 10.04
N GLU A 151 -7.30 -1.17 9.69
CA GLU A 151 -7.90 -2.39 9.13
C GLU A 151 -8.90 -3.03 10.10
N SER A 152 -8.61 -3.02 11.40
CA SER A 152 -9.52 -3.57 12.42
C SER A 152 -10.78 -2.73 12.63
N LYS A 153 -10.69 -1.41 12.45
CA LYS A 153 -11.82 -0.47 12.64
C LYS A 153 -12.67 -0.29 11.39
N GLY A 154 -12.12 -0.52 10.20
CA GLY A 154 -12.85 -0.49 8.92
C GLY A 154 -13.55 -1.80 8.58
N GLY A 155 -13.39 -2.84 9.40
CA GLY A 155 -14.01 -4.17 9.24
C GLY A 155 -15.23 -4.42 10.15
N GLU A 156 -15.68 -3.42 10.91
CA GLU A 156 -16.96 -3.39 11.64
C GLU A 156 -18.01 -2.60 10.85
#